data_AF-A0A521BI96-F1
#
_entry.id   AF-A0A521BI96-F1
#
_cell.length_a   1.000
_cell.length_b   1.000
_cell.length_c   1.000
_cell.angle_alpha   90.00
_cell.angle_beta   90.00
_cell.angle_gamma   90.00
#
_symmetry.space_group_name_H-M   'P 1'
#
loop_
_entity.id
_entity.type
_entity.pdbx_description
1 polymer ?
#
loop_
_entity_poly.entity_id
_entity_poly.type
_entity_poly.pdbx_seq_one_letter_code
_entity_poly.pdbx_strand_id
1 'polypeptide(L)'
;MKLYWNFIYYLIYKLNYKIHLIFKRINPVLLLYKTKHAKKRFKKRGISDPIKELDKYWKNPDIGLSEMYSSVWINMLCILFFMGLIRLVNLTLHNNMHVPFNGQLIASVILSLYTNYILLFRKKFYLICFKKFDKMNKTEHTTLFIKSVAIWLLFITIIVVSFFLTINFS
;
A
#
# COMPACT_ATOMS: atom_id res chain seq x y z
N MET A 1 0.53 -5.49 16.58
CA MET A 1 0.86 -5.58 15.13
C MET A 1 -0.31 -5.24 14.21
N LYS A 2 -1.43 -5.99 14.25
CA LYS A 2 -2.59 -5.79 13.35
C LYS A 2 -3.09 -4.34 13.26
N LEU A 3 -3.35 -3.70 14.41
CA LEU A 3 -3.86 -2.32 14.45
C LEU A 3 -2.91 -1.33 13.76
N TYR A 4 -1.62 -1.38 14.07
CA TYR A 4 -0.61 -0.49 13.50
C TYR A 4 -0.42 -0.70 12.00
N TRP A 5 -0.44 -1.96 11.54
CA TRP A 5 -0.35 -2.30 10.13
C TRP A 5 -1.57 -1.80 9.34
N ASN A 6 -2.77 -1.95 9.91
CA ASN A 6 -3.99 -1.37 9.33
C ASN A 6 -3.97 0.16 9.34
N PHE A 7 -3.32 0.77 10.34
CA PHE A 7 -3.17 2.23 10.38
C PHE A 7 -2.19 2.72 9.30
N ILE A 8 -1.07 2.04 9.07
CA ILE A 8 -0.17 2.31 7.93
C ILE A 8 -0.95 2.18 6.62
N TYR A 9 -1.72 1.11 6.46
CA TYR A 9 -2.56 0.90 5.28
C TYR A 9 -3.57 2.05 5.08
N TYR A 10 -4.21 2.50 6.16
CA TYR A 10 -5.13 3.65 6.16
C TYR A 10 -4.43 4.96 5.75
N LEU A 11 -3.22 5.21 6.24
CA LEU A 11 -2.45 6.40 5.87
C LEU A 11 -2.10 6.39 4.38
N ILE A 12 -1.65 5.25 3.84
CA ILE A 12 -1.37 5.09 2.41
C ILE A 12 -2.64 5.33 1.58
N TYR A 13 -3.77 4.79 2.01
CA TYR A 13 -5.08 5.01 1.39
C TYR A 13 -5.46 6.50 1.34
N LYS A 14 -5.37 7.20 2.49
CA LYS A 14 -5.68 8.64 2.54
C LYS A 14 -4.70 9.46 1.70
N LEU A 15 -3.42 9.08 1.68
CA LEU A 15 -2.40 9.74 0.87
C LEU A 15 -2.71 9.58 -0.62
N ASN A 16 -2.99 8.36 -1.09
CA ASN A 16 -3.36 8.10 -2.49
C ASN A 16 -4.60 8.90 -2.91
N TYR A 17 -5.63 8.92 -2.06
CA TYR A 17 -6.83 9.73 -2.33
C TYR A 17 -6.52 11.24 -2.40
N LYS A 18 -5.69 11.75 -1.47
CA LYS A 18 -5.27 13.17 -1.49
C LYS A 18 -4.43 13.51 -2.71
N ILE A 19 -3.50 12.63 -3.09
CA ILE A 19 -2.70 12.77 -4.32
C ILE A 19 -3.64 12.87 -5.51
N HIS A 20 -4.61 11.96 -5.66
CA HIS A 20 -5.61 12.06 -6.72
C HIS A 20 -6.34 13.41 -6.71
N LEU A 21 -6.78 13.91 -5.55
CA LEU A 21 -7.45 15.21 -5.46
C LEU A 21 -6.56 16.40 -5.86
N ILE A 22 -5.25 16.32 -5.62
CA ILE A 22 -4.29 17.36 -6.03
C ILE A 22 -4.07 17.28 -7.55
N PHE A 23 -3.79 16.07 -8.05
CA PHE A 23 -3.44 15.85 -9.45
C PHE A 23 -4.63 15.81 -10.39
N LYS A 24 -5.88 15.70 -9.92
CA LYS A 24 -7.07 15.73 -10.81
C LYS A 24 -7.20 17.04 -11.60
N ARG A 25 -6.56 18.13 -11.17
CA ARG A 25 -6.54 19.37 -11.99
C ARG A 25 -5.57 19.28 -13.16
N ILE A 26 -4.54 18.44 -13.04
CA ILE A 26 -3.41 18.33 -13.96
C ILE A 26 -3.47 17.03 -14.78
N ASN A 27 -4.28 16.05 -14.35
CA ASN A 27 -4.28 14.70 -14.90
C ASN A 27 -4.67 14.68 -16.39
N PRO A 28 -3.74 14.36 -17.31
CA PRO A 28 -4.02 14.35 -18.74
C PRO A 28 -5.02 13.26 -19.14
N VAL A 29 -5.19 12.21 -18.32
CA VAL A 29 -6.23 11.19 -18.52
C VAL A 29 -7.64 11.79 -18.41
N LEU A 30 -7.82 12.91 -17.68
CA LEU A 30 -9.08 13.65 -17.62
C LEU A 30 -9.43 14.35 -18.94
N LEU A 31 -8.45 14.62 -19.81
CA LEU A 31 -8.72 15.12 -21.15
C LEU A 31 -9.45 14.07 -21.99
N LEU A 32 -9.15 12.78 -21.81
CA LEU A 32 -9.84 11.69 -22.49
C LEU A 32 -11.34 11.68 -22.13
N TYR A 33 -11.67 11.97 -20.88
CA TYR A 33 -13.06 12.07 -20.40
C TYR A 33 -13.79 13.33 -20.89
N LYS A 34 -13.05 14.36 -21.36
CA LYS A 34 -13.65 15.56 -21.98
C LYS A 34 -14.02 15.38 -23.45
N THR A 35 -13.55 14.31 -24.11
CA THR A 35 -13.87 14.04 -25.53
C THR A 35 -15.36 13.78 -25.75
N LYS A 36 -15.88 14.15 -26.93
CA LYS A 36 -17.29 13.98 -27.31
C LYS A 36 -17.74 12.51 -27.25
N HIS A 37 -16.85 11.59 -27.66
CA HIS A 37 -17.09 10.14 -27.64
C HIS A 37 -17.22 9.60 -26.20
N ALA A 38 -16.30 9.99 -25.31
CA ALA A 38 -16.37 9.60 -23.90
C ALA A 38 -17.66 10.13 -23.26
N LYS A 39 -17.97 11.43 -23.41
CA LYS A 39 -19.21 12.03 -22.87
C LYS A 39 -20.47 11.31 -23.37
N LYS A 40 -20.55 10.94 -24.65
CA LYS A 40 -21.69 10.19 -25.21
C LYS A 40 -21.81 8.80 -24.59
N ARG A 41 -20.69 8.10 -24.35
CA ARG A 41 -20.67 6.78 -23.70
C ARG A 41 -21.03 6.82 -22.21
N PHE A 42 -20.59 7.85 -21.49
CA PHE A 42 -20.96 8.06 -20.07
C PHE A 42 -22.43 8.44 -19.91
N LYS A 43 -22.96 9.32 -20.78
CA LYS A 43 -24.40 9.64 -20.80
C LYS A 43 -25.26 8.41 -21.05
N LYS A 44 -24.86 7.51 -21.96
CA LYS A 44 -25.54 6.22 -22.19
C LYS A 44 -25.58 5.32 -20.95
N ARG A 45 -24.68 5.51 -19.99
CA ARG A 45 -24.62 4.78 -18.71
C ARG A 45 -25.30 5.56 -17.56
N GLY A 46 -26.02 6.65 -17.85
CA GLY A 46 -26.67 7.48 -16.83
C GLY A 46 -25.72 8.40 -16.05
N ILE A 47 -24.45 8.51 -16.45
CA ILE A 47 -23.45 9.31 -15.73
C ILE A 47 -23.44 10.73 -16.32
N SER A 48 -23.91 11.69 -15.52
CA SER A 48 -23.97 13.11 -15.88
C SER A 48 -22.61 13.81 -15.78
N ASP A 49 -21.80 13.46 -14.78
CA ASP A 49 -20.47 14.02 -14.53
C ASP A 49 -19.43 12.92 -14.28
N PRO A 50 -18.65 12.54 -15.32
CA PRO A 50 -17.63 11.50 -15.22
C PRO A 50 -16.53 11.81 -14.21
N ILE A 51 -16.23 13.09 -13.95
CA ILE A 51 -15.16 13.50 -13.04
C ILE A 51 -15.61 13.29 -11.59
N LYS A 52 -16.84 13.69 -11.26
CA LYS A 52 -17.41 13.41 -9.93
C LYS A 52 -17.55 11.91 -9.68
N GLU A 53 -17.93 11.14 -10.69
CA GLU A 53 -18.04 9.69 -10.56
C GLU A 53 -16.67 9.04 -10.34
N LEU A 54 -15.63 9.54 -11.03
CA LEU A 54 -14.25 9.12 -10.78
C LEU A 54 -13.81 9.46 -9.35
N ASP A 55 -14.07 10.68 -8.86
CA ASP A 55 -13.74 11.07 -7.48
C ASP A 55 -14.41 10.16 -6.44
N LYS A 56 -15.68 9.77 -6.66
CA LYS A 56 -16.36 8.78 -5.80
C LYS A 56 -15.66 7.42 -5.84
N TYR A 57 -15.26 6.98 -7.04
CA TYR A 57 -14.56 5.72 -7.20
C TYR A 57 -13.19 5.73 -6.50
N TRP A 58 -12.43 6.83 -6.58
CA TRP A 58 -11.19 6.99 -5.81
C TRP A 58 -11.42 7.03 -4.30
N LYS A 59 -12.55 7.58 -3.83
CA LYS A 59 -12.89 7.67 -2.40
C LYS A 59 -13.47 6.38 -1.82
N ASN A 60 -13.81 5.38 -2.63
CA ASN A 60 -14.43 4.17 -2.11
C ASN A 60 -13.36 3.26 -1.44
N PRO A 61 -13.44 2.99 -0.13
CA PRO A 61 -12.44 2.19 0.55
C PRO A 61 -12.62 0.67 0.33
N ASP A 62 -13.71 0.19 -0.26
CA ASP A 62 -13.95 -1.25 -0.48
C ASP A 62 -13.55 -1.72 -1.88
N ILE A 63 -13.84 -0.91 -2.91
CA ILE A 63 -13.63 -1.27 -4.33
C ILE A 63 -12.97 -0.14 -5.15
N GLY A 64 -12.47 0.90 -4.50
CA GLY A 64 -11.97 2.10 -5.15
C GLY A 64 -10.50 2.05 -5.55
N LEU A 65 -10.10 2.94 -6.45
CA LEU A 65 -8.70 2.99 -6.93
C LEU A 65 -7.70 3.26 -5.81
N SER A 66 -8.01 4.15 -4.86
CA SER A 66 -7.10 4.42 -3.74
C SER A 66 -6.86 3.17 -2.90
N GLU A 67 -7.87 2.32 -2.72
CA GLU A 67 -7.73 1.03 -2.02
C GLU A 67 -6.79 0.12 -2.83
N MET A 68 -7.05 -0.06 -4.12
CA MET A 68 -6.25 -0.93 -4.98
C MET A 68 -4.77 -0.51 -5.01
N TYR A 69 -4.49 0.78 -5.22
CA TYR A 69 -3.12 1.29 -5.18
C TYR A 69 -2.47 1.07 -3.81
N SER A 70 -3.22 1.31 -2.72
CA SER A 70 -2.68 1.09 -1.37
C SER A 70 -2.38 -0.38 -1.13
N SER A 71 -3.23 -1.28 -1.64
CA SER A 71 -3.04 -2.73 -1.59
C SER A 71 -1.75 -3.14 -2.32
N VAL A 72 -1.46 -2.54 -3.46
CA VAL A 72 -0.17 -2.76 -4.16
C VAL A 72 1.00 -2.25 -3.32
N TRP A 73 0.92 -1.01 -2.81
CA TRP A 73 2.01 -0.41 -2.03
C TRP A 73 2.32 -1.19 -0.75
N ILE A 74 1.31 -1.63 -0.01
CA ILE A 74 1.52 -2.37 1.24
C ILE A 74 2.08 -3.78 0.97
N ASN A 75 1.69 -4.42 -0.13
CA ASN A 75 2.28 -5.69 -0.57
C ASN A 75 3.73 -5.51 -1.02
N MET A 76 4.03 -4.46 -1.79
CA MET A 76 5.40 -4.16 -2.24
C MET A 76 6.32 -3.92 -1.04
N LEU A 77 5.87 -3.15 -0.05
CA LEU A 77 6.62 -2.92 1.18
C LEU A 77 6.90 -4.23 1.93
N CYS A 78 5.91 -5.11 2.06
CA CYS A 78 6.09 -6.43 2.69
C CYS A 78 7.04 -7.33 1.89
N ILE A 79 6.98 -7.30 0.55
CA ILE A 79 7.89 -8.06 -0.32
C ILE A 79 9.33 -7.61 -0.05
N LEU A 80 9.61 -6.31 -0.11
CA LEU A 80 10.94 -5.77 0.13
C LEU A 80 11.46 -6.11 1.53
N PHE A 81 10.58 -6.05 2.52
CA PHE A 81 10.91 -6.43 3.90
C PHE A 81 11.33 -7.90 4.03
N PHE A 82 10.53 -8.84 3.51
CA PHE A 82 10.86 -10.26 3.55
C PHE A 82 12.11 -10.59 2.73
N MET A 83 12.29 -9.91 1.59
CA MET A 83 13.47 -10.08 0.76
C MET A 83 14.74 -9.62 1.51
N GLY A 84 14.66 -8.48 2.21
CA GLY A 84 15.74 -8.01 3.09
C GLY A 84 16.04 -8.96 4.24
N LEU A 85 15.01 -9.52 4.89
CA LEU A 85 15.18 -10.52 5.96
C LEU A 85 15.87 -11.80 5.46
N ILE A 86 15.39 -12.38 4.36
CA ILE A 86 16.00 -13.59 3.77
C ILE A 86 17.46 -13.32 3.43
N ARG A 87 17.77 -12.12 2.91
CA ARG A 87 19.14 -11.73 2.56
C ARG A 87 20.05 -11.61 3.78
N LEU A 88 19.56 -11.01 4.87
CA LEU A 88 20.30 -10.96 6.14
C LEU A 88 20.57 -12.36 6.67
N VAL A 89 19.57 -13.25 6.65
CA VAL A 89 19.73 -14.65 7.06
C VAL A 89 20.80 -15.34 6.23
N ASN A 90 20.76 -15.20 4.90
CA ASN A 90 21.76 -15.80 4.00
C ASN A 90 23.18 -15.29 4.26
N LEU A 91 23.36 -13.99 4.58
CA LEU A 91 24.66 -13.42 4.95
C LEU A 91 25.16 -13.99 6.29
N THR A 92 24.28 -14.13 7.29
CA THR A 92 24.67 -14.66 8.61
C THR A 92 25.00 -16.15 8.62
N LEU A 93 24.39 -16.94 7.73
CA LEU A 93 24.53 -18.40 7.71
C LEU A 93 25.69 -18.91 6.83
N HIS A 94 26.65 -18.03 6.50
CA HIS A 94 27.92 -18.30 5.81
C HIS A 94 27.98 -19.65 5.04
N ASN A 95 27.55 -19.61 3.76
CA ASN A 95 27.65 -20.66 2.72
C ASN A 95 26.72 -21.89 2.77
N ASN A 96 25.91 -22.15 3.81
CA ASN A 96 25.11 -23.38 3.83
C ASN A 96 23.72 -23.29 3.16
N MET A 97 23.19 -22.09 2.92
CA MET A 97 21.90 -21.88 2.27
C MET A 97 21.96 -20.73 1.26
N HIS A 98 22.52 -20.99 0.09
CA HIS A 98 22.45 -20.04 -1.02
C HIS A 98 21.09 -20.14 -1.71
N VAL A 99 20.10 -19.39 -1.22
CA VAL A 99 18.82 -19.26 -1.91
C VAL A 99 19.04 -18.34 -3.13
N PRO A 100 18.81 -18.81 -4.37
CA PRO A 100 18.98 -17.97 -5.55
C PRO A 100 17.98 -16.80 -5.53
N PHE A 101 18.34 -15.67 -6.14
CA PHE A 101 17.51 -14.44 -6.14
C PHE A 101 16.04 -14.70 -6.53
N ASN A 102 15.80 -15.51 -7.56
CA ASN A 102 14.45 -15.87 -8.00
C ASN A 102 13.67 -16.62 -6.90
N GLY A 103 14.33 -17.52 -6.17
CA GLY A 103 13.74 -18.23 -5.03
C GLY A 103 13.41 -17.27 -3.87
N GLN A 104 14.30 -16.33 -3.58
CA GLN A 104 14.06 -15.29 -2.56
C GLN A 104 12.86 -14.41 -2.92
N LEU A 105 12.74 -14.01 -4.19
CA LEU A 105 11.63 -13.20 -4.68
C LEU A 105 10.30 -13.94 -4.55
N ILE A 106 10.23 -15.18 -5.02
CA ILE A 106 9.01 -16.01 -4.92
C ILE A 106 8.60 -16.21 -3.46
N ALA A 107 9.55 -16.57 -2.59
CA ALA A 107 9.29 -16.73 -1.15
C ALA A 107 8.76 -15.42 -0.52
N SER A 108 9.36 -14.29 -0.87
CA SER A 108 8.96 -12.96 -0.36
C SER A 108 7.56 -12.57 -0.83
N VAL A 109 7.19 -12.88 -2.07
CA VAL A 109 5.83 -12.65 -2.60
C VAL A 109 4.81 -13.50 -1.84
N ILE A 110 5.08 -14.79 -1.66
CA ILE A 110 4.17 -15.70 -0.95
C ILE A 110 3.98 -15.25 0.51
N LEU A 111 5.08 -14.96 1.22
CA LEU A 111 5.05 -14.49 2.60
C LEU A 111 4.33 -13.14 2.75
N SER A 112 4.55 -12.21 1.81
CA SER A 112 3.85 -10.91 1.76
C SER A 112 2.34 -11.09 1.62
N LEU A 113 1.89 -11.86 0.61
CA LEU A 113 0.48 -12.10 0.37
C LEU A 113 -0.19 -12.78 1.57
N TYR A 114 0.46 -13.80 2.15
CA TYR A 114 -0.03 -14.50 3.32
C TYR A 114 -0.15 -13.58 4.55
N THR A 115 0.90 -12.80 4.82
CA THR A 115 0.94 -11.88 5.97
C THR A 115 -0.10 -10.78 5.82
N ASN A 116 -0.20 -10.15 4.65
CA ASN A 116 -1.21 -9.11 4.40
C ASN A 116 -2.62 -9.66 4.39
N TYR A 117 -2.84 -10.89 3.91
CA TYR A 117 -4.13 -11.55 4.03
C TYR A 117 -4.55 -11.68 5.49
N ILE A 118 -3.68 -12.19 6.37
CA ILE A 118 -3.99 -12.38 7.79
C ILE A 118 -4.16 -11.05 8.54
N LEU A 119 -3.33 -10.05 8.25
CA LEU A 119 -3.28 -8.80 9.01
C LEU A 119 -4.29 -7.75 8.50
N LEU A 120 -4.59 -7.71 7.20
CA LEU A 120 -5.42 -6.66 6.57
C LEU A 120 -6.71 -7.23 5.98
N PHE A 121 -6.59 -8.18 5.05
CA PHE A 121 -7.69 -8.51 4.13
C PHE A 121 -8.68 -9.53 4.69
N ARG A 122 -8.29 -10.32 5.69
CA ARG A 122 -9.14 -11.35 6.30
C ARG A 122 -10.47 -10.72 6.76
N LYS A 123 -11.58 -11.22 6.19
CA LYS A 123 -12.95 -10.75 6.47
C LYS A 123 -13.13 -9.22 6.31
N LYS A 124 -12.36 -8.59 5.40
CA LYS A 124 -12.35 -7.13 5.19
C LYS A 124 -12.10 -6.33 6.48
N PHE A 125 -11.28 -6.85 7.39
CA PHE A 125 -11.00 -6.24 8.69
C PHE A 125 -10.50 -4.79 8.58
N TYR A 126 -9.73 -4.49 7.54
CA TYR A 126 -9.24 -3.14 7.27
C TYR A 126 -10.37 -2.08 7.15
N LEU A 127 -11.55 -2.43 6.61
CA LEU A 127 -12.68 -1.50 6.52
C LEU A 127 -13.21 -1.11 7.89
N ILE A 128 -13.22 -2.05 8.83
CA ILE A 128 -13.62 -1.81 10.23
C ILE A 128 -12.61 -0.84 10.87
N CYS A 129 -11.31 -1.08 10.63
CA CYS A 129 -10.26 -0.19 11.09
C CYS A 129 -10.38 1.21 10.50
N PHE A 130 -10.65 1.35 9.20
CA PHE A 130 -10.81 2.66 8.55
C PHE A 130 -11.94 3.47 9.19
N LYS A 131 -13.11 2.84 9.39
CA LYS A 131 -14.24 3.49 10.09
C LYS A 131 -13.89 3.91 11.52
N LYS A 132 -13.07 3.11 12.22
CA LYS A 132 -12.59 3.44 13.57
C LYS A 132 -11.64 4.63 13.54
N PHE A 133 -10.69 4.65 12.61
CA PHE A 133 -9.69 5.72 12.49
C PHE A 133 -10.29 7.05 12.05
N ASP A 134 -11.32 7.02 11.18
CA ASP A 134 -12.06 8.24 10.78
C ASP A 134 -12.80 8.90 11.96
N LYS A 135 -13.17 8.15 13.00
CA LYS A 135 -13.89 8.64 14.18
C LYS A 135 -12.99 8.94 15.39
N MET A 136 -11.69 8.67 15.27
CA MET A 136 -10.74 8.80 16.36
C MET A 136 -10.47 10.26 16.70
N ASN A 137 -10.27 10.58 17.99
CA ASN A 137 -9.87 11.92 18.41
C ASN A 137 -8.42 12.24 17.97
N LYS A 138 -8.04 13.52 18.01
CA LYS A 138 -6.71 13.96 17.54
C LYS A 138 -5.55 13.36 18.35
N THR A 139 -5.70 13.20 19.66
CA THR A 139 -4.63 12.72 20.55
C THR A 139 -4.33 11.23 20.35
N GLU A 140 -5.37 10.39 20.27
CA GLU A 140 -5.22 8.96 19.95
C GLU A 140 -4.65 8.77 18.56
N HIS A 141 -5.11 9.56 17.59
CA HIS A 141 -4.63 9.50 16.22
C HIS A 141 -3.12 9.83 16.13
N THR A 142 -2.66 10.87 16.83
CA THR A 142 -1.23 11.24 16.86
C THR A 142 -0.39 10.15 17.54
N THR A 143 -0.86 9.58 18.64
CA THR A 143 -0.15 8.51 19.33
C THR A 143 0.00 7.27 18.44
N LEU A 144 -1.08 6.90 17.74
CA LEU A 144 -1.07 5.78 16.81
C LEU A 144 -0.16 6.06 15.60
N PHE A 145 -0.16 7.29 15.10
CA PHE A 145 0.72 7.74 14.04
C PHE A 145 2.20 7.60 14.42
N ILE A 146 2.62 8.12 15.57
CA ILE A 146 4.02 8.02 16.02
C ILE A 146 4.46 6.56 16.10
N LYS A 147 3.63 5.69 16.71
CA LYS A 147 3.94 4.25 16.83
C LYS A 147 4.00 3.55 15.47
N SER A 148 3.08 3.87 14.56
CA SER A 148 3.08 3.31 13.20
C SER A 148 4.29 3.79 12.38
N VAL A 149 4.68 5.05 12.51
CA VAL A 149 5.89 5.60 11.87
C VAL A 149 7.14 4.91 12.41
N ALA A 150 7.25 4.69 13.72
CA ALA A 150 8.38 3.97 14.30
C ALA A 150 8.51 2.53 13.75
N ILE A 151 7.39 1.81 13.62
CA ILE A 151 7.38 0.46 13.00
C ILE A 151 7.79 0.55 11.53
N TRP A 152 7.29 1.55 10.80
CA TRP A 152 7.61 1.72 9.39
C TRP A 152 9.08 2.07 9.17
N LEU A 153 9.66 2.92 10.02
CA LEU A 153 11.10 3.23 10.01
C LEU A 153 11.94 1.99 10.31
N LEU A 154 11.53 1.16 11.26
CA LEU A 154 12.23 -0.11 11.53
C LEU A 154 12.27 -1.01 10.28
N PHE A 155 11.16 -1.11 9.55
CA PHE A 155 11.09 -1.86 8.29
C PHE A 155 12.08 -1.31 7.26
N ILE A 156 12.11 0.01 7.08
CA ILE A 156 13.02 0.68 6.16
C ILE A 156 14.47 0.44 6.57
N THR A 157 14.80 0.55 7.86
CA THR A 157 16.16 0.29 8.37
C THR A 157 16.60 -1.13 8.05
N ILE A 158 15.75 -2.14 8.27
CA ILE A 158 16.07 -3.54 7.94
C ILE A 158 16.36 -3.68 6.44
N ILE A 159 15.54 -3.07 5.58
CA ILE A 159 15.74 -3.08 4.14
C ILE A 159 17.09 -2.42 3.80
N VAL A 160 17.32 -1.18 4.22
CA VAL A 160 18.55 -0.43 3.90
C VAL A 160 19.81 -1.15 4.39
N VAL A 161 19.81 -1.64 5.64
CA VAL A 161 20.93 -2.38 6.21
C VAL A 161 21.17 -3.68 5.43
N SER A 162 20.12 -4.41 5.05
CA SER A 162 20.28 -5.65 4.27
C SER A 162 20.95 -5.41 2.91
N PHE A 163 20.59 -4.34 2.22
CA PHE A 163 21.20 -3.97 0.94
C PHE A 163 22.63 -3.45 1.13
N PHE A 164 22.87 -2.59 2.12
CA PHE A 164 24.21 -2.07 2.42
C PHE A 164 25.20 -3.19 2.77
N LEU A 165 24.81 -4.11 3.66
CA LEU A 165 25.65 -5.25 4.00
C LEU A 165 25.90 -6.14 2.79
N THR A 166 24.91 -6.37 1.94
CA THR A 166 25.16 -7.17 0.74
C THR A 166 26.14 -6.50 -0.22
N ILE A 167 26.07 -5.18 -0.39
CA ILE A 167 27.01 -4.48 -1.29
C ILE A 167 28.45 -4.57 -0.76
N ASN A 168 28.65 -4.50 0.55
CA ASN A 168 29.99 -4.48 1.15
C ASN A 168 30.59 -5.87 1.42
N PHE A 169 29.75 -6.91 1.52
CA PHE A 169 30.16 -8.29 1.83
C PHE A 169 29.91 -9.26 0.67
N SER A 170 29.56 -8.76 -0.52
CA SER A 170 29.55 -9.51 -1.79
C SER A 170 30.86 -9.36 -2.52
#